data_AF-A0A8K0DAL7-F1
#
_entry.id   AF-A0A8K0DAL7-F1
#
_cell.length_a   1.000
_cell.length_b   1.000
_cell.length_c   1.000
_cell.angle_alpha   90.00
_cell.angle_beta   90.00
_cell.angle_gamma   90.00
#
_symmetry.space_group_name_H-M   'P 1'
#
loop_
_entity.id
_entity.type
_entity.pdbx_description
1 polymer ?
#
loop_
_entity_poly.entity_id
_entity_poly.type
_entity_poly.pdbx_seq_one_letter_code
_entity_poly.pdbx_strand_id
1 'polypeptide(L)' 'MVVHEKKNEKMSIKIPLILLLVTSVAVFANESGPEVTVKEGTLRGKYQKTKDGKTFSAFTAIPYAQPPVGELRFK' A
#
# COMPACT_ATOMS: atom_id res chain seq x y z
N MET A 1 52.21 15.80 -12.64
CA MET A 1 51.74 14.69 -11.79
C MET A 1 50.77 15.30 -10.78
N VAL A 2 49.69 14.61 -10.41
CA VAL A 2 48.50 15.16 -9.72
C VAL A 2 47.65 15.96 -10.72
N VAL A 3 46.45 15.54 -11.11
CA VAL A 3 45.23 15.52 -10.29
C VAL A 3 44.31 14.38 -10.72
N HIS A 4 44.36 13.25 -10.01
CA HIS A 4 43.39 12.15 -10.12
C HIS A 4 42.53 12.12 -8.85
N GLU A 5 41.67 13.11 -8.58
CA GLU A 5 40.83 13.05 -7.37
C GLU A 5 39.58 13.97 -7.39
N LYS A 6 38.73 13.92 -8.43
CA LYS A 6 37.41 14.60 -8.40
C LYS A 6 36.20 13.69 -8.68
N LYS A 7 36.42 12.41 -9.01
CA LYS A 7 35.36 11.46 -9.34
C LYS A 7 34.64 10.93 -8.08
N ASN A 8 35.35 10.85 -6.95
CA ASN A 8 34.82 10.25 -5.72
C ASN A 8 33.86 11.17 -4.95
N GLU A 9 34.08 12.49 -5.01
CA GLU A 9 33.23 13.49 -4.33
C GLU A 9 31.82 13.55 -4.92
N LYS A 10 31.70 13.51 -6.26
CA LYS A 10 30.41 13.48 -6.97
C LYS A 10 29.64 12.16 -6.75
N MET A 11 30.33 11.05 -6.53
CA MET A 11 29.70 9.76 -6.21
C MET A 11 29.27 9.72 -4.73
N SER A 12 30.08 10.29 -3.84
CA SER A 12 29.79 10.36 -2.40
C SER A 12 28.56 11.23 -2.06
N ILE A 13 28.21 12.22 -2.89
CA ILE A 13 26.99 13.04 -2.71
C ILE A 13 25.74 12.35 -3.29
N LYS A 14 25.90 11.55 -4.35
CA LYS A 14 24.77 10.83 -4.98
C LYS A 14 24.32 9.62 -4.17
N ILE A 15 25.23 8.93 -3.49
CA ILE A 15 24.93 7.76 -2.65
C ILE A 15 23.93 8.09 -1.52
N PRO A 16 24.11 9.13 -0.68
CA PRO A 16 23.14 9.48 0.36
C PRO A 16 21.83 10.00 -0.23
N LEU A 17 21.87 10.66 -1.39
CA LEU A 17 20.66 11.10 -2.10
C LEU A 17 19.84 9.90 -2.61
N ILE A 18 20.51 8.89 -3.17
CA ILE A 18 19.87 7.65 -3.61
C ILE A 18 19.34 6.88 -2.39
N LEU A 19 20.10 6.80 -1.31
CA LEU A 19 19.66 6.16 -0.07
C LEU A 19 18.41 6.84 0.52
N LEU A 20 18.39 8.17 0.53
CA LEU A 20 17.24 8.97 0.97
C LEU A 20 16.01 8.75 0.07
N LEU A 21 16.21 8.65 -1.24
CA LEU A 21 15.13 8.37 -2.19
C LEU A 21 14.54 6.97 -1.95
N VAL A 22 15.41 5.96 -1.74
CA VAL A 22 14.99 4.58 -1.47
C VAL A 22 14.22 4.46 -0.16
N THR A 23 14.68 5.12 0.92
CA THR A 23 13.97 5.09 2.20
C THR A 23 12.63 5.80 2.11
N SER A 24 12.55 6.93 1.40
CA SER A 24 11.28 7.65 1.18
C SER A 24 10.25 6.77 0.48
N VAL A 25 10.62 6.07 -0.60
CA VAL A 25 9.72 5.15 -1.32
C VAL A 25 9.23 4.02 -0.43
N ALA A 26 10.10 3.45 0.42
CA ALA A 26 9.72 2.38 1.33
C ALA A 26 8.66 2.81 2.37
N VAL A 27 8.70 4.06 2.85
CA VAL A 27 7.74 4.60 3.82
C VAL A 27 6.33 4.67 3.23
N PHE A 28 6.19 5.04 1.95
CA PHE A 28 4.88 5.12 1.28
C PHE A 28 4.26 3.76 0.97
N ALA A 29 5.06 2.69 0.91
CA ALA A 29 4.57 1.35 0.59
C ALA A 29 3.87 0.64 1.76
N ASN A 30 3.95 1.18 2.99
CA ASN A 30 3.56 0.47 4.21
C ASN A 30 2.13 0.74 4.72
N GLU A 31 1.17 1.05 3.85
CA GLU A 31 -0.21 1.22 4.31
C GLU A 31 -0.94 -0.15 4.38
N SER A 32 -0.93 -0.77 5.57
CA SER A 32 -1.74 -1.94 5.85
C SER A 32 -3.17 -1.54 6.27
N GLY A 33 -4.17 -2.20 5.67
CA GLY A 33 -5.58 -1.98 6.00
C GLY A 33 -6.07 -2.95 7.09
N PRO A 34 -7.25 -2.71 7.69
CA PRO A 34 -7.80 -3.60 8.70
C PRO A 34 -8.11 -4.99 8.10
N GLU A 35 -7.81 -6.04 8.86
CA GLU A 35 -8.14 -7.43 8.51
C GLU A 35 -9.11 -8.03 9.53
N VAL A 36 -10.07 -8.82 9.04
CA VAL A 36 -11.03 -9.54 9.90
C VAL A 36 -11.32 -10.92 9.32
N THR A 37 -11.40 -11.93 10.19
CA THR A 37 -11.71 -13.30 9.80
C THR A 37 -13.18 -13.61 10.07
N VAL A 38 -13.89 -14.06 9.05
CA VAL A 38 -15.26 -14.59 9.12
C VAL A 38 -15.27 -16.08 8.74
N LYS A 39 -16.44 -16.74 8.77
CA LYS A 39 -16.55 -18.18 8.47
C LYS A 39 -16.05 -18.52 7.06
N GLU A 40 -16.27 -17.61 6.11
CA GLU A 40 -15.98 -17.76 4.69
C GLU A 40 -14.53 -17.40 4.33
N GLY A 41 -13.76 -16.79 5.25
CA GLY A 41 -12.35 -16.42 5.04
C GLY A 41 -11.93 -15.10 5.68
N THR A 42 -10.75 -14.62 5.30
CA THR A 42 -10.18 -13.34 5.78
C THR A 42 -10.51 -12.20 4.82
N LEU A 43 -11.06 -11.12 5.36
CA LEU A 43 -11.40 -9.90 4.63
C LEU A 43 -10.37 -8.81 4.94
N ARG A 44 -9.86 -8.14 3.90
CA ARG A 44 -9.00 -6.96 4.02
C ARG A 44 -9.76 -5.71 3.59
N GLY A 45 -9.94 -4.79 4.54
CA GLY A 45 -10.61 -3.51 4.35
C GLY A 45 -9.64 -2.34 4.20
N LYS A 46 -10.17 -1.13 4.32
CA LYS A 46 -9.40 0.13 4.35
C LYS A 46 -9.81 0.98 5.54
N TYR A 47 -8.88 1.75 6.09
CA TYR A 47 -9.25 2.83 7.00
C TYR A 47 -9.75 4.03 6.19
N GLN A 48 -10.92 4.55 6.54
CA GLN A 48 -11.51 5.74 5.92
C GLN A 48 -11.91 6.74 7.00
N LYS A 49 -12.13 8.00 6.62
CA LYS A 49 -12.55 9.07 7.54
C LYS A 49 -13.99 9.49 7.26
N THR A 50 -14.76 9.72 8.31
CA THR A 50 -16.06 10.40 8.21
C THR A 50 -15.86 11.88 7.84
N LYS A 51 -16.96 12.58 7.51
CA LYS A 51 -16.94 14.03 7.26
C LYS A 51 -16.39 14.81 8.47
N ASP A 52 -16.66 14.33 9.69
CA ASP A 52 -16.18 14.92 10.94
C ASP A 52 -14.77 14.43 11.34
N GLY A 53 -14.09 13.69 10.46
CA GLY A 53 -12.69 13.26 10.65
C GLY A 53 -12.50 11.97 11.46
N LYS A 54 -13.57 11.28 11.88
CA LYS A 54 -13.46 10.02 12.62
C LYS A 54 -13.02 8.88 11.70
N THR A 55 -11.95 8.19 12.08
CA THR A 55 -11.48 7.01 11.34
C THR A 55 -12.38 5.80 11.60
N PHE A 56 -12.71 5.04 10.55
CA PHE A 56 -13.46 3.78 10.63
C PHE A 56 -12.89 2.73 9.65
N SER A 57 -13.13 1.46 9.96
CA SER A 57 -12.78 0.33 9.09
C SER A 57 -13.89 0.10 8.06
N ALA A 58 -13.55 0.21 6.77
CA ALA A 58 -14.47 0.02 5.67
C ALA A 58 -14.16 -1.29 4.93
N PHE A 59 -15.14 -2.19 4.88
CA PHE A 59 -15.08 -3.43 4.09
C PHE A 59 -16.19 -3.38 3.04
N THR A 60 -15.81 -3.38 1.76
CA THR A 60 -16.72 -3.16 0.62
C THR A 60 -16.63 -4.31 -0.37
N ALA A 61 -17.69 -4.53 -1.16
CA ALA A 61 -17.75 -5.58 -2.18
C ALA A 61 -17.53 -7.01 -1.65
N ILE A 62 -17.90 -7.28 -0.39
CA ILE A 62 -17.86 -8.63 0.18
C ILE A 62 -18.96 -9.47 -0.49
N PRO A 63 -18.62 -10.58 -1.17
CA PRO A 63 -19.62 -11.48 -1.73
C PRO A 63 -20.37 -12.18 -0.59
N TYR A 64 -21.70 -12.05 -0.58
CA TYR A 64 -22.58 -12.68 0.42
C TYR A 64 -23.37 -13.86 -0.13
N ALA A 65 -23.34 -14.05 -1.44
CA ALA A 65 -24.02 -15.11 -2.15
C ALA A 65 -23.28 -15.43 -3.44
N GLN A 66 -23.63 -16.54 -4.06
CA GLN A 66 -23.15 -16.87 -5.39
C GLN A 66 -23.67 -15.83 -6.41
N PRO A 67 -22.85 -15.35 -7.36
CA PRO A 67 -23.31 -14.40 -8.37
C PRO A 67 -24.51 -14.96 -9.15
N PRO A 68 -25.62 -14.19 -9.30
CA PRO A 68 -26.85 -14.67 -9.94
C PRO A 68 -26.74 -14.62 -11.47
N VAL A 69 -25.75 -15.33 -12.02
CA VAL A 69 -25.44 -15.40 -13.45
C VAL A 69 -25.91 -16.74 -14.03
N GLY A 70 -26.19 -16.77 -15.34
CA GLY A 70 -26.64 -17.98 -16.04
C GLY A 70 -27.93 -18.55 -15.45
N GLU A 71 -27.93 -19.84 -15.15
CA GLU A 71 -29.06 -20.58 -14.56
C GLU A 71 -29.46 -20.12 -13.15
N LEU A 72 -28.62 -19.32 -12.47
CA LEU A 72 -28.93 -18.71 -11.18
C LEU A 72 -29.73 -17.41 -11.33
N ARG A 73 -29.83 -16.88 -12.55
CA ARG A 73 -30.63 -15.68 -12.79
C ARG A 73 -32.11 -16.03 -12.56
N PHE A 74 -32.78 -15.23 -11.74
CA PHE A 74 -34.18 -15.42 -11.35
C PHE A 74 -34.46 -16.66 -10.48
N LYS A 75 -33.45 -17.21 -9.80
CA LYS A 75 -33.60 -18.23 -8.76
C LYS A 75 -33.30 -17.66 -7.37
#